data_AF-A0A2G5IMC8-F1
#
_entry.id   AF-A0A2G5IMC8-F1
#
_cell.length_a   1.000
_cell.length_b   1.000
_cell.length_c   1.000
_cell.angle_alpha   90.00
_cell.angle_beta   90.00
_cell.angle_gamma   90.00
#
_symmetry.space_group_name_H-M   'P 1'
#
loop_
_entity.id
_entity.type
_entity.pdbx_description
1 polymer ?
#
loop_
_entity_poly.entity_id
_entity_poly.type
_entity_poly.pdbx_seq_one_letter_code
_entity_poly.pdbx_strand_id
1 'polypeptide(L)'
;MKHHRTTAAALAAVAALAALTACSSSDDDKPAANVPAYKITQQDDSGNQRNVSVEVTSTKDLRAVFDDVAAKLTDPAGYFVSINCATGGTGKVDNRLANGRKAVGNIGAASTGLDDGQTDYKANTGRTCPA
;
A
#
# COMPACT_ATOMS: atom_id res chain seq x y z
N MET A 1 -52.78 17.20 -34.83
CA MET A 1 -52.48 18.60 -35.18
C MET A 1 -53.26 19.53 -34.28
N LYS A 2 -52.59 20.28 -33.41
CA LYS A 2 -52.88 21.70 -33.12
C LYS A 2 -51.89 22.20 -32.08
N HIS A 3 -51.07 23.14 -32.54
CA HIS A 3 -50.06 23.86 -31.81
C HIS A 3 -50.71 24.90 -30.90
N HIS A 4 -50.20 25.06 -29.69
CA HIS A 4 -50.33 26.31 -28.95
C HIS A 4 -48.96 26.98 -28.89
N ARG A 5 -48.80 27.98 -29.76
CA ARG A 5 -47.85 29.11 -29.60
C ARG A 5 -48.46 30.04 -28.55
N THR A 6 -47.72 30.67 -27.65
CA THR A 6 -47.10 32.02 -27.68
C THR A 6 -47.18 32.45 -26.19
N THR A 7 -46.27 33.15 -25.50
CA THR A 7 -45.41 34.29 -25.84
C THR A 7 -44.32 34.40 -24.77
N ALA A 8 -43.14 34.86 -25.19
CA ALA A 8 -41.99 35.19 -24.38
C ALA A 8 -42.22 36.42 -23.47
N ALA A 9 -41.51 36.45 -22.34
CA ALA A 9 -41.04 37.70 -21.72
C ALA A 9 -39.61 37.47 -21.23
N ALA A 10 -38.66 38.07 -21.96
CA ALA A 10 -37.26 38.17 -21.58
C ALA A 10 -37.08 39.33 -20.60
N LEU A 11 -36.17 39.21 -19.63
CA LEU A 11 -35.49 40.34 -19.00
C LEU A 11 -34.15 39.94 -18.37
N ALA A 12 -33.10 40.51 -18.98
CA ALA A 12 -31.84 41.02 -18.42
C ALA A 12 -30.83 40.09 -17.70
N ALA A 13 -29.83 39.70 -18.50
CA ALA A 13 -28.38 39.87 -18.29
C ALA A 13 -27.85 40.22 -16.89
N VAL A 14 -26.97 39.35 -16.38
CA VAL A 14 -25.83 39.74 -15.54
C VAL A 14 -24.57 39.18 -16.19
N ALA A 15 -23.75 40.06 -16.73
CA ALA A 15 -22.39 39.76 -17.16
C ALA A 15 -21.44 40.02 -15.98
N ALA A 16 -20.68 39.01 -15.57
CA ALA A 16 -19.45 39.20 -14.80
C ALA A 16 -18.42 38.18 -15.30
N LEU A 17 -17.45 38.68 -16.08
CA LEU A 17 -16.20 37.98 -16.35
C LEU A 17 -15.40 37.89 -15.04
N ALA A 18 -15.04 36.69 -14.64
CA ALA A 18 -13.86 36.44 -13.82
C ALA A 18 -13.06 35.33 -14.49
N ALA A 19 -11.93 35.73 -15.08
CA ALA A 19 -10.94 34.83 -15.62
C ALA A 19 -10.06 34.26 -14.50
N LEU A 20 -9.57 33.04 -14.74
CA LEU A 20 -8.36 32.44 -14.18
C LEU A 20 -8.29 32.23 -12.66
N THR A 21 -8.60 31.01 -12.23
CA THR A 21 -7.60 30.24 -11.47
C THR A 21 -7.81 28.75 -11.71
N ALA A 22 -6.79 28.12 -12.28
CA ALA A 22 -6.62 26.68 -12.21
C ALA A 22 -6.59 26.29 -10.73
N CYS A 23 -7.65 25.64 -10.25
CA CYS A 23 -7.51 24.80 -9.08
C CYS A 23 -6.78 23.56 -9.55
N SER A 24 -5.45 23.63 -9.48
CA SER A 24 -4.61 22.46 -9.31
C SER A 24 -5.34 21.53 -8.37
N SER A 25 -5.79 20.39 -8.89
CA SER A 25 -5.93 19.20 -8.06
C SER A 25 -4.59 19.09 -7.36
N SER A 26 -4.58 19.35 -6.06
CA SER A 26 -3.49 18.97 -5.19
C SER A 26 -3.46 17.45 -5.25
N ASP A 27 -2.83 16.93 -6.31
CA ASP A 27 -2.13 15.68 -6.22
C ASP A 27 -1.16 15.88 -5.06
N ASP A 28 -1.55 15.35 -3.90
CA ASP A 28 -0.62 14.95 -2.86
C ASP A 28 0.28 13.85 -3.44
N ASP A 29 1.03 14.17 -4.50
CA ASP A 29 2.27 13.54 -4.89
C ASP A 29 3.29 13.90 -3.81
N LYS A 30 3.04 13.42 -2.60
CA LYS A 30 4.12 13.05 -1.70
C LYS A 30 5.03 12.18 -2.55
N PRO A 31 6.29 12.56 -2.80
CA PRO A 31 7.20 11.74 -3.57
C PRO A 31 7.08 10.33 -3.02
N ALA A 32 6.71 9.38 -3.88
CA ALA A 32 6.70 7.98 -3.49
C ALA A 32 8.03 7.76 -2.80
N ALA A 33 7.99 7.50 -1.49
CA ALA A 33 9.18 7.27 -0.70
C ALA A 33 9.99 6.27 -1.51
N ASN A 34 11.27 6.56 -1.79
CA ASN A 34 12.07 5.77 -2.72
C ASN A 34 12.19 4.33 -2.19
N VAL A 35 11.21 3.48 -2.51
CA VAL A 35 11.09 2.12 -1.98
C VAL A 35 12.15 1.30 -2.69
N PRO A 36 13.07 0.64 -1.96
CA PRO A 36 14.05 -0.25 -2.58
C PRO A 36 13.36 -1.33 -3.43
N ALA A 37 13.99 -1.72 -4.53
CA ALA A 37 13.48 -2.81 -5.35
C ALA A 37 13.39 -4.11 -4.53
N TYR A 38 12.28 -4.83 -4.69
CA TYR A 38 12.01 -6.10 -4.05
C TYR A 38 11.17 -7.01 -4.95
N LYS A 39 11.09 -8.28 -4.59
CA LYS A 39 10.25 -9.28 -5.26
C LYS A 39 9.43 -10.05 -4.24
N ILE A 40 8.12 -10.16 -4.44
CA ILE A 40 7.29 -11.12 -3.69
C ILE A 40 7.52 -12.50 -4.31
N THR A 41 8.03 -13.45 -3.54
CA THR A 41 8.30 -14.82 -4.00
C THR A 41 7.27 -15.83 -3.53
N GLN A 42 6.50 -15.48 -2.49
CA GLN A 42 5.35 -16.24 -2.03
C GLN A 42 4.31 -15.27 -1.46
N GLN A 43 3.05 -15.54 -1.74
CA GLN A 43 1.92 -14.89 -1.08
C GLN A 43 0.78 -15.89 -1.00
N ASP A 44 0.45 -16.32 0.21
CA ASP A 44 -0.73 -17.16 0.43
C ASP A 44 -1.99 -16.33 0.13
N ASP A 45 -2.94 -16.93 -0.59
CA ASP A 45 -4.17 -16.27 -1.07
C ASP A 45 -5.43 -16.70 -0.31
N SER A 46 -5.30 -17.68 0.59
CA SER A 46 -6.41 -18.30 1.30
C SER A 46 -6.07 -18.54 2.77
N GLY A 47 -7.12 -18.75 3.58
CA GLY A 47 -7.00 -18.88 5.03
C GLY A 47 -6.98 -17.54 5.77
N ASN A 48 -7.13 -17.64 7.09
CA ASN A 48 -7.20 -16.50 8.01
C ASN A 48 -5.81 -15.98 8.39
N GLN A 49 -4.78 -16.81 8.27
CA GLN A 49 -3.38 -16.45 8.43
C GLN A 49 -2.67 -16.71 7.11
N ARG A 50 -1.93 -15.71 6.60
CA ARG A 50 -1.31 -15.75 5.28
C ARG A 50 0.14 -15.34 5.38
N ASN A 51 1.03 -16.14 4.81
CA ASN A 51 2.45 -15.80 4.74
C ASN A 51 2.76 -15.04 3.45
N VAL A 52 3.64 -14.05 3.56
CA VAL A 52 4.15 -13.30 2.41
C VAL A 52 5.66 -13.28 2.49
N SER A 53 6.34 -13.92 1.54
CA SER A 53 7.80 -13.91 1.43
C SER A 53 8.24 -12.88 0.40
N VAL A 54 9.17 -12.01 0.82
CA VAL A 54 9.72 -10.91 0.04
C VAL A 54 11.22 -11.08 -0.02
N GLU A 55 11.80 -10.94 -1.22
CA GLU A 55 13.24 -10.93 -1.44
C GLU A 55 13.73 -9.54 -1.80
N VAL A 56 14.85 -9.16 -1.21
CA VAL A 56 15.61 -7.94 -1.51
C VAL A 56 17.07 -8.27 -1.75
N THR A 57 17.77 -7.39 -2.47
CA THR A 57 19.22 -7.52 -2.70
C THR A 57 20.06 -6.69 -1.75
N SER A 58 19.44 -5.87 -0.88
CA SER A 58 20.13 -5.04 0.09
C SER A 58 19.33 -4.86 1.38
N THR A 59 20.00 -4.48 2.47
CA THR A 59 19.37 -4.17 3.77
C THR A 59 18.94 -2.71 3.90
N LYS A 60 19.01 -1.94 2.82
CA LYS A 60 18.61 -0.53 2.80
C LYS A 60 17.10 -0.42 2.93
N ASP A 61 16.64 0.48 3.79
CA ASP A 61 15.24 0.90 3.94
C ASP A 61 14.21 -0.25 3.98
N LEU A 62 14.55 -1.35 4.67
CA LEU A 62 13.67 -2.54 4.79
C LEU A 62 12.28 -2.22 5.36
N ARG A 63 12.18 -1.18 6.19
CA ARG A 63 10.89 -0.70 6.70
C ARG A 63 10.01 -0.16 5.56
N ALA A 64 10.58 0.58 4.61
CA ALA A 64 9.83 1.09 3.47
C ALA A 64 9.35 -0.05 2.55
N VAL A 65 10.16 -1.10 2.37
CA VAL A 65 9.74 -2.33 1.66
C VAL A 65 8.56 -2.99 2.38
N PHE A 66 8.64 -3.14 3.70
CA PHE A 66 7.53 -3.69 4.49
C PHE A 66 6.26 -2.85 4.36
N ASP A 67 6.36 -1.53 4.53
CA ASP A 67 5.19 -0.64 4.49
C ASP A 67 4.52 -0.67 3.10
N ASP A 68 5.30 -0.71 2.01
CA ASP A 68 4.79 -0.82 0.65
C ASP A 68 4.11 -2.18 0.38
N VAL A 69 4.68 -3.28 0.87
CA VAL A 69 4.04 -4.60 0.79
C VAL A 69 2.75 -4.62 1.60
N ALA A 70 2.78 -4.15 2.85
CA ALA A 70 1.63 -4.15 3.74
C ALA A 70 0.47 -3.29 3.21
N ALA A 71 0.75 -2.21 2.49
CA ALA A 71 -0.27 -1.38 1.84
C ALA A 71 -1.02 -2.11 0.71
N LYS A 72 -0.42 -3.15 0.11
CA LYS A 72 -1.02 -3.98 -0.95
C LYS A 72 -1.84 -5.15 -0.41
N LEU A 73 -1.77 -5.42 0.90
CA LEU A 73 -2.49 -6.50 1.56
C LEU A 73 -3.83 -5.97 2.07
N THR A 74 -4.88 -6.15 1.28
CA THR A 74 -6.21 -5.56 1.53
C THR A 74 -7.30 -6.55 1.87
N ASP A 75 -7.09 -7.85 1.65
CA ASP A 75 -8.11 -8.85 1.95
C ASP A 75 -8.15 -9.14 3.46
N PRO A 76 -9.33 -9.43 4.04
CA PRO A 76 -9.42 -9.76 5.45
C PRO A 76 -8.61 -11.02 5.83
N ALA A 77 -7.48 -10.81 6.50
CA ALA A 77 -6.59 -11.86 7.00
C ALA A 77 -5.51 -11.27 7.93
N GLY A 78 -4.86 -12.14 8.69
CA GLY A 78 -3.62 -11.84 9.39
C GLY A 78 -2.43 -12.18 8.52
N TYR A 79 -1.70 -11.17 8.06
CA TYR A 79 -0.54 -11.37 7.20
C TYR A 79 0.75 -11.40 8.02
N PHE A 80 1.60 -12.37 7.72
CA PHE A 80 2.93 -12.54 8.29
C PHE A 80 3.95 -12.34 7.17
N VAL A 81 4.52 -11.13 7.13
CA VAL A 81 5.45 -10.69 6.10
C VAL A 81 6.87 -11.04 6.51
N SER A 82 7.58 -11.58 5.55
CA SER A 82 8.85 -12.24 5.73
C SER A 82 9.82 -11.64 4.71
N ILE A 83 10.69 -10.72 5.12
CA ILE A 83 11.70 -10.10 4.24
C ILE A 83 13.03 -10.85 4.35
N ASN A 84 13.48 -11.39 3.23
CA ASN A 84 14.68 -12.19 3.09
C ASN A 84 15.67 -11.51 2.16
N CYS A 85 16.95 -11.80 2.35
CA CYS A 85 17.91 -11.56 1.29
C CYS A 85 17.68 -12.54 0.13
N ALA A 86 17.75 -12.07 -1.10
CA ALA A 86 17.62 -12.89 -2.32
C ALA A 86 18.73 -13.95 -2.44
N THR A 87 19.86 -13.74 -1.76
CA THR A 87 21.01 -14.65 -1.72
C THR A 87 21.39 -14.99 -0.28
N GLY A 88 22.21 -16.04 -0.10
CA GLY A 88 22.75 -16.41 1.22
C GLY A 88 21.86 -17.31 2.08
N GLY A 89 20.63 -17.60 1.66
CA GLY A 89 19.78 -18.59 2.31
C GLY A 89 20.23 -20.01 1.97
N THR A 90 20.48 -20.84 2.99
CA THR A 90 20.65 -22.29 2.82
C THR A 90 19.80 -23.01 3.87
N GLY A 91 19.63 -24.34 3.76
CA GLY A 91 18.94 -25.10 4.81
C GLY A 91 19.57 -24.99 6.21
N LYS A 92 20.77 -24.39 6.35
CA LYS A 92 21.48 -24.17 7.61
C LYS A 92 21.66 -22.69 7.97
N VAL A 93 21.40 -21.77 7.04
CA VAL A 93 21.65 -20.33 7.21
C VAL A 93 20.39 -19.56 6.86
N ASP A 94 19.82 -18.92 7.88
CA ASP A 94 18.66 -18.05 7.73
C ASP A 94 19.04 -16.74 7.04
N ASN A 95 18.39 -16.44 5.91
CA ASN A 95 18.51 -15.19 5.16
C ASN A 95 17.46 -14.13 5.57
N ARG A 96 16.73 -14.35 6.67
CA ARG A 96 15.74 -13.42 7.21
C ARG A 96 16.37 -12.11 7.67
N LEU A 97 15.96 -11.02 7.01
CA LEU A 97 16.37 -9.66 7.33
C LEU A 97 15.34 -8.93 8.21
N ALA A 98 14.05 -9.20 8.05
CA ALA A 98 13.00 -8.62 8.87
C ALA A 98 11.73 -9.46 8.84
N ASN A 99 10.94 -9.34 9.90
CA ASN A 99 9.58 -9.86 9.96
C ASN A 99 8.60 -8.70 10.17
N GLY A 100 7.40 -8.85 9.66
CA GLY A 100 6.32 -7.92 9.91
C GLY A 100 4.97 -8.62 9.98
N ARG A 101 4.00 -7.93 10.56
CA ARG A 101 2.61 -8.37 10.67
C ARG A 101 1.70 -7.26 10.18
N LYS A 102 0.62 -7.62 9.49
CA LYS A 102 -0.47 -6.70 9.11
C LYS A 102 -1.80 -7.35 9.47
N ALA A 103 -2.62 -6.63 10.22
CA ALA A 103 -4.01 -6.99 10.47
C ALA A 103 -4.93 -6.30 9.45
N VAL A 104 -5.80 -7.08 8.82
CA VAL A 104 -6.89 -6.57 7.98
C VAL A 104 -8.21 -7.19 8.43
N GLY A 105 -9.13 -6.33 8.87
CA GLY A 105 -10.40 -6.69 9.47
C GLY A 105 -10.27 -7.44 10.80
N ASN A 106 -11.43 -7.80 11.36
CA ASN A 106 -11.53 -8.57 12.61
C ASN A 106 -10.78 -9.91 12.55
N ILE A 107 -10.75 -10.55 11.37
CA ILE A 107 -10.01 -11.81 11.15
C ILE A 107 -8.50 -11.57 11.32
N GLY A 108 -7.98 -10.49 10.72
CA GLY A 108 -6.58 -10.13 10.84
C GLY A 108 -6.20 -9.71 12.25
N ALA A 109 -7.07 -8.96 12.93
CA ALA A 109 -6.87 -8.59 14.32
C ALA A 109 -6.75 -9.82 15.22
N ALA A 110 -7.73 -10.74 15.14
CA ALA A 110 -7.73 -11.99 15.90
C ALA A 110 -6.51 -12.89 15.59
N SER A 111 -6.05 -12.88 14.33
CA SER A 111 -4.95 -13.74 13.88
C SER A 111 -3.58 -13.24 14.28
N THR A 112 -3.39 -11.92 14.35
CA THR A 112 -2.08 -11.31 14.59
C THR A 112 -1.92 -10.78 16.02
N GLY A 113 -3.04 -10.57 16.73
CA GLY A 113 -3.09 -9.89 18.02
C GLY A 113 -2.88 -8.37 17.93
N LEU A 114 -2.98 -7.80 16.73
CA LEU A 114 -2.95 -6.35 16.49
C LEU A 114 -4.38 -5.81 16.35
N ASP A 115 -4.54 -4.49 16.42
CA ASP A 115 -5.80 -3.85 16.04
C ASP A 115 -6.01 -3.87 14.52
N ASP A 116 -7.26 -3.73 14.07
CA ASP A 116 -7.56 -3.66 12.63
C ASP A 116 -6.78 -2.52 11.94
N GLY A 117 -6.20 -2.82 10.78
CA GLY A 117 -5.38 -1.92 9.99
C GLY A 117 -3.96 -1.74 10.52
N GLN A 118 -3.65 -2.19 11.73
CA GLN A 118 -2.33 -2.00 12.33
C GLN A 118 -1.26 -2.91 11.72
N THR A 119 -0.03 -2.43 11.77
CA THR A 119 1.17 -3.17 11.41
C THR A 119 2.14 -3.25 12.58
N ASP A 120 2.89 -4.35 12.65
CA ASP A 120 4.09 -4.48 13.50
C ASP A 120 5.28 -4.87 12.62
N TYR A 121 6.46 -4.34 12.91
CA TYR A 121 7.67 -4.55 12.12
C TYR A 121 8.88 -4.72 13.02
N LYS A 122 9.67 -5.75 12.75
CA LYS A 122 10.91 -6.05 13.46
C LYS A 122 12.02 -6.42 12.49
N ALA A 123 13.04 -5.57 12.41
CA ALA A 123 14.27 -5.88 11.70
C ALA A 123 15.15 -6.85 12.52
N ASN A 124 15.80 -7.79 11.83
CA ASN A 124 16.88 -8.59 12.38
C ASN A 124 18.19 -7.81 12.21
N THR A 125 18.64 -7.15 13.28
CA THR A 125 19.85 -6.33 13.25
C THR A 125 21.11 -7.17 13.04
N GLY A 126 22.14 -6.56 12.44
CA GLY A 126 23.43 -7.22 12.16
C GLY A 126 23.41 -8.21 11.00
N ARG A 127 22.29 -8.34 10.27
CA ARG A 127 22.21 -9.14 9.05
C ARG A 127 22.62 -8.32 7.83
N THR A 128 23.17 -8.99 6.82
CA THR A 128 23.56 -8.40 5.54
C THR A 128 23.13 -9.31 4.39
N CYS A 129 22.99 -8.72 3.21
CA CYS A 129 22.94 -9.46 1.97
C CYS A 129 24.36 -9.73 1.47
N PRO A 130 24.73 -10.97 1.15
CA PRO A 130 25.97 -11.26 0.46
C PRO A 130 26.02 -10.58 -0.91
N ALA A 131 27.18 -10.05 -1.27
CA ALA A 131 27.48 -9.47 -2.58
C ALA A 131 27.83 -10.55 -3.61
#